data_AF-A0A2H8TKQ8-F1
#
_entry.id   AF-A0A2H8TKQ8-F1
#
_cell.length_a   1.000
_cell.length_b   1.000
_cell.length_c   1.000
_cell.angle_alpha   90.00
_cell.angle_beta   90.00
_cell.angle_gamma   90.00
#
_symmetry.space_group_name_H-M   'P 1'
#
loop_
_entity.id
_entity.type
_entity.pdbx_description
1 polymer ?
#
loop_
_entity_poly.entity_id
_entity_poly.type
_entity_poly.pdbx_seq_one_letter_code
_entity_poly.pdbx_strand_id
1 'polypeptide(L)'
;MMHPSYTSVLQIFPQEREALLGKNIVSEKNDPFQIFRPKPKSDPVYKVKLAILNAYEGCLNVLGKSCLLLGDQFYALQNFAPSFELTIMSDANSLPHVRIRAIMKNFIKPFLINCSSKYYDTVLIPILNSFLSHMLLRLSVTWKNIPEREEYDNKDGDSEELLEDMMIRLLTREYLDLIRSSLTTSNESKTSLHGSVEEIPNSDLSELGIKLLRNEQSRHLIVGSILNGLSWNTTISQFWKTCQIFQWDNRPVVHPWCDSQSSYKATYLAQIVVRHLAVEDERTAMTIAPDLLIAVLESLHWFGHHDSNMGPLLATCLNIYETYRSKNEQLLGVLRKLPQINLETLERFDKWVMSEDSLNNKVNKGKREMLKKILAGCIGKDVSQTHKCKAELRDLPKVNVPKICTTDLLENGDDLNINNLQEYKL
;
A
#
# COMPACT_ATOMS: atom_id res chain seq x y z
N MET A 1 15.25 0.85 -36.64
CA MET A 1 15.28 2.33 -36.61
C MET A 1 13.86 2.82 -36.86
N MET A 2 13.31 3.63 -35.94
CA MET A 2 12.00 4.28 -36.16
C MET A 2 12.20 5.65 -36.80
N HIS A 3 11.30 6.06 -37.69
CA HIS A 3 11.31 7.41 -38.25
C HIS A 3 11.03 8.44 -37.13
N PRO A 4 11.67 9.64 -37.14
CA PRO A 4 11.55 10.63 -36.06
C PRO A 4 10.11 10.99 -35.68
N SER A 5 9.17 10.97 -36.63
CA SER A 5 7.75 11.24 -36.39
C SER A 5 7.02 10.17 -35.56
N TYR A 6 7.63 9.01 -35.31
CA TYR A 6 7.05 7.88 -34.57
C TYR A 6 7.77 7.58 -33.24
N THR A 7 8.65 8.47 -32.78
CA THR A 7 9.38 8.30 -31.52
C THR A 7 8.46 8.22 -30.30
N SER A 8 7.29 8.89 -30.33
CA SER A 8 6.28 8.90 -29.26
C SER A 8 5.30 7.73 -29.29
N VAL A 9 5.45 6.79 -30.24
CA VAL A 9 4.51 5.67 -30.42
C VAL A 9 4.47 4.74 -29.22
N LEU A 10 5.59 4.54 -28.52
CA LEU A 10 5.65 3.65 -27.35
C LEU A 10 5.31 4.35 -26.03
N GLN A 11 5.15 5.68 -26.04
CA GLN A 11 4.79 6.43 -24.83
C GLN A 11 3.36 6.11 -24.38
N ILE A 12 3.02 6.50 -23.15
CA ILE A 12 1.65 6.34 -22.61
C ILE A 12 0.62 7.12 -23.44
N PHE A 13 -0.62 6.63 -23.51
CA PHE A 13 -1.69 7.36 -24.19
C PHE A 13 -2.06 8.64 -23.43
N PRO A 14 -2.40 9.74 -24.11
CA PRO A 14 -2.87 10.96 -23.44
C PRO A 14 -4.09 10.70 -22.54
N GLN A 15 -5.05 9.89 -23.01
CA GLN A 15 -6.25 9.56 -22.23
C GLN A 15 -5.92 8.72 -21.00
N GLU A 16 -4.97 7.79 -21.12
CA GLU A 16 -4.50 6.97 -20.01
C GLU A 16 -3.74 7.81 -18.97
N ARG A 17 -2.94 8.78 -19.43
CA ARG A 17 -2.28 9.78 -18.59
C ARG A 17 -3.30 10.64 -17.83
N GLU A 18 -4.31 11.17 -18.52
CA GLU A 18 -5.36 11.98 -17.90
C GLU A 18 -6.15 11.20 -16.84
N ALA A 19 -6.48 9.94 -17.15
CA ALA A 19 -7.15 9.05 -16.20
C ALA A 19 -6.30 8.78 -14.95
N LEU A 20 -4.98 8.58 -15.11
CA LEU A 20 -4.06 8.39 -13.99
C LEU A 20 -3.90 9.65 -13.13
N LEU A 21 -3.95 10.84 -13.74
CA LEU A 21 -3.91 12.13 -13.03
C LEU A 21 -5.28 12.54 -12.44
N GLY A 22 -6.31 11.68 -12.56
CA GLY A 22 -7.66 11.97 -12.07
C GLY A 22 -8.35 13.13 -12.79
N LYS A 23 -7.87 13.50 -13.99
CA LYS A 23 -8.52 14.51 -14.82
C LYS A 23 -9.79 13.89 -15.40
N ASN A 24 -10.94 14.45 -15.06
CA ASN A 24 -12.21 14.04 -15.65
C ASN A 24 -12.16 14.30 -17.17
N ILE A 25 -12.12 13.21 -17.95
CA ILE A 25 -12.39 13.29 -19.38
C ILE A 25 -13.88 13.63 -19.47
N VAL A 26 -14.19 14.91 -19.68
CA VAL A 26 -15.55 15.32 -20.04
C VAL A 26 -15.94 14.44 -21.23
N SER A 27 -16.93 13.57 -21.02
CA SER A 27 -17.35 12.66 -22.07
C SER A 27 -17.87 13.51 -23.21
N GLU A 28 -17.06 13.59 -24.25
CA GLU A 28 -17.35 14.30 -25.48
C GLU A 28 -18.67 13.79 -26.10
N LYS A 29 -19.07 12.55 -25.75
CA LYS A 29 -20.36 11.92 -26.09
C LYS A 29 -21.61 12.62 -25.52
N ASN A 30 -21.48 13.48 -24.52
CA ASN A 30 -22.58 14.23 -23.93
C ASN A 30 -22.65 15.69 -24.43
N ASP A 31 -21.81 16.09 -25.39
CA ASP A 31 -21.91 17.40 -26.02
C ASP A 31 -22.95 17.36 -27.17
N PRO A 32 -24.12 18.01 -27.03
CA PRO A 32 -25.14 18.03 -28.09
C PRO A 32 -24.65 18.68 -29.40
N PHE A 33 -23.51 19.35 -29.38
CA PHE A 33 -22.91 19.98 -30.56
C PHE A 33 -21.79 19.15 -31.22
N GLN A 34 -21.50 17.93 -30.74
CA GLN A 34 -20.45 17.07 -31.32
C GLN A 34 -20.66 16.78 -32.81
N ILE A 35 -21.92 16.68 -33.26
CA ILE A 35 -22.30 16.40 -34.65
C ILE A 35 -21.83 17.52 -35.60
N PHE A 36 -21.71 18.74 -35.09
CA PHE A 36 -21.30 19.92 -35.86
C PHE A 36 -19.79 20.18 -35.82
N ARG A 37 -19.02 19.45 -35.00
CA ARG A 37 -17.57 19.58 -34.99
C ARG A 37 -16.96 18.81 -36.17
N PRO A 38 -16.01 19.40 -36.91
CA PRO A 38 -15.28 18.68 -37.94
C PRO A 38 -14.54 17.50 -37.30
N LYS A 39 -14.71 16.29 -37.87
CA LYS A 39 -13.99 15.10 -37.39
C LYS A 39 -12.49 15.40 -37.41
N PRO A 40 -11.76 15.20 -36.30
CA PRO A 40 -10.33 15.45 -36.28
C PRO A 40 -9.64 14.61 -37.36
N LYS A 41 -8.64 15.20 -38.03
CA LYS A 41 -7.83 14.48 -39.02
C LYS A 41 -7.24 13.23 -38.36
N SER A 42 -7.29 12.11 -39.07
CA SER A 42 -6.72 10.84 -38.64
C SER A 42 -5.23 11.00 -38.35
N ASP A 43 -4.84 11.04 -37.08
CA ASP A 43 -3.43 11.02 -36.68
C ASP A 43 -2.84 9.61 -36.93
N PRO A 44 -1.90 9.45 -37.88
CA PRO A 44 -1.28 8.16 -38.15
C PRO A 44 -0.46 7.64 -36.97
N VAL A 45 0.13 8.52 -36.15
CA VAL A 45 0.90 8.14 -34.96
C VAL A 45 -0.02 7.50 -33.92
N TYR A 46 -1.16 8.14 -33.66
CA TYR A 46 -2.22 7.58 -32.80
C TYR A 46 -2.69 6.20 -33.28
N LYS A 47 -2.91 6.02 -34.60
CA LYS A 47 -3.35 4.73 -35.16
C LYS A 47 -2.31 3.62 -34.97
N VAL A 48 -1.03 3.90 -35.26
CA VAL A 48 0.05 2.92 -35.08
C VAL A 48 0.21 2.56 -33.60
N LYS A 49 0.18 3.56 -32.72
CA LYS A 49 0.23 3.40 -31.27
C LYS A 49 -0.91 2.53 -30.75
N LEU A 50 -2.13 2.74 -31.23
CA LEU A 50 -3.30 1.93 -30.88
C LEU A 50 -3.19 0.50 -31.39
N ALA A 51 -2.70 0.31 -32.62
CA ALA A 51 -2.51 -1.02 -33.17
C ALA A 51 -1.49 -1.84 -32.37
N ILE A 52 -0.35 -1.23 -32.00
CA ILE A 52 0.68 -1.87 -31.18
C ILE A 52 0.14 -2.20 -29.79
N LEU A 53 -0.57 -1.27 -29.15
CA LEU A 53 -1.16 -1.52 -27.84
C LEU A 53 -2.19 -2.66 -27.88
N ASN A 54 -3.09 -2.64 -28.86
CA ASN A 54 -4.11 -3.69 -29.02
C ASN A 54 -3.47 -5.05 -29.30
N ALA A 55 -2.38 -5.10 -30.08
CA ALA A 55 -1.64 -6.33 -30.31
C ALA A 55 -0.98 -6.82 -29.00
N TYR A 56 -0.33 -5.93 -28.26
CA TYR A 56 0.32 -6.25 -26.99
C TYR A 56 -0.68 -6.79 -25.95
N GLU A 57 -1.76 -6.06 -25.68
CA GLU A 57 -2.80 -6.48 -24.75
C GLU A 57 -3.56 -7.70 -25.26
N GLY A 58 -3.78 -7.79 -26.58
CA GLY A 58 -4.37 -8.95 -27.23
C GLY A 58 -3.58 -10.23 -26.94
N CYS A 59 -2.26 -10.20 -27.12
CA CYS A 59 -1.38 -11.33 -26.83
C CYS A 59 -1.44 -11.73 -25.35
N LEU A 60 -1.35 -10.76 -24.43
CA LEU A 60 -1.44 -11.05 -22.99
C LEU A 60 -2.79 -11.66 -22.61
N ASN A 61 -3.88 -11.14 -23.16
CA ASN A 61 -5.23 -11.67 -22.91
C ASN A 61 -5.40 -13.08 -23.48
N VAL A 62 -4.84 -13.37 -24.65
CA VAL A 62 -4.85 -14.74 -25.21
C VAL A 62 -4.12 -15.69 -24.27
N LEU A 63 -2.93 -15.33 -23.78
CA LEU A 63 -2.19 -16.16 -22.82
C LEU A 63 -2.96 -16.35 -21.51
N GLY A 64 -3.48 -15.27 -20.94
CA GLY A 64 -4.26 -15.33 -19.69
C GLY A 64 -5.53 -16.16 -19.81
N LYS A 65 -6.28 -16.01 -20.91
CA LYS A 65 -7.47 -16.84 -21.19
C LYS A 65 -7.12 -18.29 -21.50
N SER A 66 -5.97 -18.55 -22.12
CA SER A 66 -5.52 -19.92 -22.39
C SER A 66 -5.30 -20.72 -21.10
N CYS A 67 -4.86 -20.06 -20.02
CA CYS A 67 -4.73 -20.68 -18.70
C CYS A 67 -6.06 -21.30 -18.23
N LEU A 68 -7.18 -20.58 -18.45
CA LEU A 68 -8.52 -21.05 -18.10
C LEU A 68 -9.08 -22.06 -19.11
N LEU A 69 -8.94 -21.77 -20.41
CA LEU A 69 -9.60 -22.55 -21.47
C LEU A 69 -8.92 -23.89 -21.77
N LEU A 70 -7.59 -23.94 -21.71
CA LEU A 70 -6.81 -25.14 -21.98
C LEU A 70 -6.45 -25.90 -20.69
N GLY A 71 -6.50 -25.22 -19.53
CA GLY A 71 -6.25 -25.81 -18.21
C GLY A 71 -4.92 -26.58 -18.16
N ASP A 72 -4.97 -27.82 -17.70
CA ASP A 72 -3.81 -28.72 -17.56
C ASP A 72 -2.96 -28.83 -18.85
N GLN A 73 -3.57 -28.74 -20.05
CA GLN A 73 -2.82 -28.82 -21.31
C GLN A 73 -1.86 -27.65 -21.52
N PHE A 74 -2.23 -26.46 -21.02
CA PHE A 74 -1.37 -25.28 -21.10
C PHE A 74 -0.16 -25.40 -20.17
N TYR A 75 -0.38 -25.88 -18.95
CA TYR A 75 0.69 -26.08 -17.98
C TYR A 75 1.57 -27.30 -18.29
N ALA A 76 1.08 -28.25 -19.08
CA ALA A 76 1.85 -29.40 -19.57
C ALA A 76 2.79 -29.07 -20.76
N LEU A 77 2.78 -27.84 -21.28
CA LEU A 77 3.66 -27.43 -22.37
C LEU A 77 5.13 -27.58 -21.99
N GLN A 78 5.90 -28.25 -22.85
CA GLN A 78 7.34 -28.40 -22.66
C GLN A 78 8.05 -27.05 -22.81
N ASN A 79 9.10 -26.84 -22.02
CA ASN A 79 9.92 -25.63 -22.05
C ASN A 79 9.17 -24.31 -21.79
N PHE A 80 8.04 -24.37 -21.08
CA PHE A 80 7.27 -23.16 -20.77
C PHE A 80 8.09 -22.10 -20.03
N ALA A 81 8.83 -22.47 -18.98
CA ALA A 81 9.63 -21.52 -18.20
C ALA A 81 10.76 -20.85 -19.03
N PRO A 82 11.61 -21.60 -19.77
CA PRO A 82 12.57 -20.98 -20.70
C PRO A 82 11.92 -20.07 -21.75
N SER A 83 10.78 -20.47 -22.33
CA SER A 83 10.05 -19.64 -23.29
C SER A 83 9.48 -18.38 -22.65
N PHE A 84 8.99 -18.44 -21.42
CA PHE A 84 8.53 -17.29 -20.65
C PHE A 84 9.67 -16.28 -20.44
N GLU A 85 10.85 -16.75 -20.03
CA GLU A 85 12.03 -15.90 -19.83
C GLU A 85 12.47 -15.21 -21.13
N LEU A 86 12.56 -15.96 -22.23
CA LEU A 86 13.01 -15.43 -23.52
C LEU A 86 12.00 -14.49 -24.19
N THR A 87 10.72 -14.55 -23.83
CA THR A 87 9.67 -13.76 -24.49
C THR A 87 9.15 -12.63 -23.62
N ILE A 88 8.59 -12.93 -22.45
CA ILE A 88 7.92 -11.94 -21.60
C ILE A 88 8.93 -11.20 -20.72
N MET A 89 9.95 -11.90 -20.22
CA MET A 89 10.93 -11.31 -19.30
C MET A 89 12.17 -10.73 -19.99
N SER A 90 12.41 -11.03 -21.27
CA SER A 90 13.67 -10.72 -21.98
C SER A 90 14.05 -9.24 -21.95
N ASP A 91 13.07 -8.34 -22.03
CA ASP A 91 13.28 -6.89 -21.91
C ASP A 91 12.32 -6.25 -20.89
N ALA A 92 11.97 -6.98 -19.84
CA ALA A 92 11.03 -6.48 -18.83
C ALA A 92 11.54 -5.22 -18.11
N ASN A 93 12.85 -5.01 -18.02
CA ASN A 93 13.47 -3.84 -17.40
C ASN A 93 13.14 -2.53 -18.14
N SER A 94 13.05 -2.55 -19.47
CA SER A 94 12.78 -1.36 -20.29
C SER A 94 11.29 -0.99 -20.36
N LEU A 95 10.39 -1.94 -20.06
CA LEU A 95 8.95 -1.73 -20.19
C LEU A 95 8.44 -0.64 -19.24
N PRO A 96 7.55 0.27 -19.65
CA PRO A 96 6.93 1.23 -18.73
C PRO A 96 6.14 0.54 -17.59
N HIS A 97 6.01 1.20 -16.43
CA HIS A 97 5.29 0.64 -15.27
C HIS A 97 3.85 0.20 -15.59
N VAL A 98 3.15 0.94 -16.45
CA VAL A 98 1.79 0.58 -16.91
C VAL A 98 1.78 -0.75 -17.68
N ARG A 99 2.82 -1.00 -18.49
CA ARG A 99 2.89 -2.20 -19.35
C ARG A 99 3.23 -3.44 -18.53
N ILE A 100 4.19 -3.36 -17.62
CA ILE A 100 4.44 -4.48 -16.70
C ILE A 100 3.26 -4.76 -15.76
N ARG A 101 2.51 -3.73 -15.36
CA ARG A 101 1.24 -3.90 -14.65
C ARG A 101 0.22 -4.68 -15.49
N ALA A 102 0.15 -4.45 -16.80
CA ALA A 102 -0.71 -5.22 -17.70
C ALA A 102 -0.29 -6.69 -17.81
N ILE A 103 1.01 -7.00 -17.84
CA ILE A 103 1.52 -8.40 -17.78
C ILE A 103 1.02 -9.08 -16.50
N MET A 104 1.19 -8.41 -15.36
CA MET A 104 0.78 -8.95 -14.06
C MET A 104 -0.73 -9.23 -14.02
N LYS A 105 -1.55 -8.28 -14.47
CA LYS A 105 -3.01 -8.36 -14.41
C LYS A 105 -3.60 -9.33 -15.44
N ASN A 106 -3.14 -9.26 -16.69
CA ASN A 106 -3.79 -9.96 -17.80
C ASN A 106 -3.19 -11.36 -18.04
N PHE A 107 -1.99 -11.65 -17.51
CA PHE A 107 -1.36 -12.95 -17.68
C PHE A 107 -0.96 -13.61 -16.35
N ILE A 108 -0.10 -13.01 -15.54
CA ILE A 108 0.47 -13.67 -14.34
C ILE A 108 -0.62 -14.03 -13.32
N LYS A 109 -1.56 -13.12 -13.05
CA LYS A 109 -2.66 -13.38 -12.13
C LYS A 109 -3.61 -14.49 -12.63
N PRO A 110 -4.10 -14.49 -13.88
CA PRO A 110 -4.81 -15.64 -14.45
C PRO A 110 -3.99 -16.94 -14.44
N PHE A 111 -2.69 -16.87 -14.72
CA PHE A 111 -1.79 -18.02 -14.72
C PHE A 111 -1.67 -18.64 -13.32
N LEU A 112 -1.64 -17.81 -12.28
CA LEU A 112 -1.63 -18.22 -10.88
C LEU A 112 -2.95 -18.88 -10.46
N ILE A 113 -4.08 -18.21 -10.71
CA ILE A 113 -5.39 -18.62 -10.18
C ILE A 113 -5.90 -19.91 -10.83
N ASN A 114 -5.59 -20.14 -12.11
CA ASN A 114 -6.08 -21.31 -12.85
C ASN A 114 -5.13 -22.52 -12.81
N CYS A 115 -4.01 -22.43 -12.10
CA CYS A 115 -3.03 -23.52 -12.06
C CYS A 115 -3.46 -24.64 -11.11
N SER A 116 -3.44 -25.87 -11.61
CA SER A 116 -3.65 -27.08 -10.81
C SER A 116 -2.42 -27.42 -9.95
N SER A 117 -2.64 -28.03 -8.78
CA SER A 117 -1.58 -28.35 -7.82
C SER A 117 -0.49 -29.28 -8.36
N LYS A 118 -0.80 -30.04 -9.41
CA LYS A 118 0.14 -30.89 -10.15
C LYS A 118 1.34 -30.12 -10.73
N TYR A 119 1.15 -28.86 -11.10
CA TYR A 119 2.13 -28.05 -11.81
C TYR A 119 2.77 -26.96 -10.94
N TYR A 120 2.46 -26.94 -9.64
CA TYR A 120 3.01 -25.95 -8.70
C TYR A 120 4.54 -25.98 -8.67
N ASP A 121 5.11 -27.14 -8.39
CA ASP A 121 6.55 -27.28 -8.19
C ASP A 121 7.35 -27.19 -9.50
N THR A 122 6.77 -27.69 -10.61
CA THR A 122 7.49 -27.81 -11.89
C THR A 122 7.40 -26.56 -12.77
N VAL A 123 6.28 -25.84 -12.74
CA VAL A 123 6.02 -24.72 -13.67
C VAL A 123 5.73 -23.42 -12.93
N LEU A 124 4.76 -23.42 -12.00
CA LEU A 124 4.27 -22.19 -11.40
C LEU A 124 5.30 -21.51 -10.49
N ILE A 125 5.90 -22.26 -9.56
CA ILE A 125 6.85 -21.70 -8.57
C ILE A 125 8.09 -21.11 -9.25
N PRO A 126 8.76 -21.79 -10.21
CA PRO A 126 9.91 -21.20 -10.93
C PRO A 126 9.57 -19.88 -11.64
N ILE A 127 8.44 -19.84 -12.34
CA ILE A 127 8.00 -18.65 -13.10
C ILE A 127 7.62 -17.52 -12.16
N LEU A 128 6.88 -17.84 -11.09
CA LEU A 128 6.51 -16.86 -10.09
C LEU A 128 7.77 -16.32 -9.40
N ASN A 129 8.76 -17.14 -9.07
CA ASN A 129 10.01 -16.68 -8.48
C ASN A 129 10.78 -15.73 -9.39
N SER A 130 10.87 -16.04 -10.69
CA SER A 130 11.50 -15.14 -11.65
C SER A 130 10.78 -13.80 -11.72
N PHE A 131 9.44 -13.83 -11.85
CA PHE A 131 8.63 -12.62 -11.92
C PHE A 131 8.68 -11.79 -10.62
N LEU A 132 8.54 -12.43 -9.46
CA LEU A 132 8.62 -11.76 -8.15
C LEU A 132 10.01 -11.18 -7.91
N SER A 133 11.07 -11.88 -8.31
CA SER A 133 12.45 -11.38 -8.21
C SER A 133 12.66 -10.13 -9.05
N HIS A 134 12.20 -10.13 -10.31
CA HIS A 134 12.25 -8.96 -11.17
C HIS A 134 11.48 -7.79 -10.58
N MET A 135 10.25 -8.02 -10.11
CA MET A 135 9.39 -6.99 -9.55
C MET A 135 9.95 -6.40 -8.25
N LEU A 136 10.45 -7.23 -7.34
CA LEU A 136 11.07 -6.79 -6.11
C LEU A 136 12.29 -5.91 -6.37
N LEU A 137 13.18 -6.34 -7.27
CA LEU A 137 14.36 -5.56 -7.64
C LEU A 137 13.96 -4.22 -8.27
N ARG A 138 13.06 -4.26 -9.25
CA ARG A 138 12.56 -3.08 -9.96
C ARG A 138 11.98 -2.06 -9.00
N LEU A 139 11.02 -2.46 -8.17
CA LEU A 139 10.37 -1.58 -7.21
C LEU A 139 11.37 -1.04 -6.18
N SER A 140 12.34 -1.85 -5.74
CA SER A 140 13.37 -1.40 -4.78
C SER A 140 14.24 -0.29 -5.36
N VAL A 141 14.70 -0.45 -6.59
CA VAL A 141 15.51 0.56 -7.28
C VAL A 141 14.66 1.82 -7.53
N THR A 142 13.43 1.65 -8.03
CA THR A 142 12.57 2.78 -8.35
C THR A 142 12.18 3.59 -7.12
N TRP A 143 11.79 2.95 -6.01
CA TRP A 143 11.47 3.63 -4.74
C TRP A 143 12.69 4.31 -4.11
N LYS A 144 13.87 3.70 -4.23
CA LYS A 144 15.13 4.29 -3.72
C LYS A 144 15.51 5.57 -4.46
N ASN A 145 15.22 5.66 -5.76
CA ASN A 145 15.62 6.79 -6.60
C ASN A 145 14.61 7.96 -6.60
N ILE A 146 13.49 7.86 -5.88
CA ILE A 146 12.48 8.95 -5.82
C ILE A 146 13.02 10.21 -5.14
N PRO A 147 13.68 10.14 -3.97
CA PRO A 147 14.15 11.34 -3.26
C PRO A 147 15.20 12.16 -4.02
N GLU A 148 15.92 11.54 -4.97
CA GLU A 148 16.97 12.20 -5.76
C GLU A 148 16.39 13.08 -6.90
N ARG A 149 15.06 13.07 -7.12
CA ARG A 149 14.40 13.80 -8.22
C ARG A 149 14.04 15.26 -7.91
N GLU A 150 14.13 15.69 -6.65
CA GLU A 150 13.70 17.01 -6.18
C GLU A 150 14.59 18.19 -6.64
N GLU A 151 15.70 17.96 -7.35
CA GLU A 151 16.66 19.03 -7.71
C GLU A 151 16.39 19.77 -9.04
N TYR A 152 15.35 19.41 -9.81
CA TYR A 152 15.10 20.02 -11.14
C TYR A 152 13.76 20.77 -11.23
N ASP A 153 13.79 22.06 -10.92
CA ASP A 153 12.69 23.03 -11.02
C ASP A 153 12.28 23.26 -12.50
N ASN A 154 11.38 22.43 -13.03
CA ASN A 154 10.75 22.58 -14.34
C ASN A 154 9.23 22.40 -14.21
N LYS A 155 8.44 23.43 -14.57
CA LYS A 155 6.96 23.44 -14.44
C LYS A 155 6.22 22.35 -15.24
N ASP A 156 6.81 21.82 -16.31
CA ASP A 156 6.29 20.66 -17.04
C ASP A 156 6.73 19.32 -16.42
N GLY A 157 7.76 19.35 -15.55
CA GLY A 157 8.27 18.22 -14.77
C GLY A 157 7.31 17.77 -13.69
N ASP A 158 6.61 18.69 -13.01
CA ASP A 158 5.67 18.38 -11.93
C ASP A 158 4.58 17.38 -12.34
N SER A 159 4.02 17.55 -13.55
CA SER A 159 2.98 16.64 -14.05
C SER A 159 3.52 15.28 -14.48
N GLU A 160 4.78 15.21 -14.92
CA GLU A 160 5.44 13.94 -15.29
C GLU A 160 5.84 13.18 -14.02
N GLU A 161 6.42 13.87 -13.05
CA GLU A 161 6.81 13.31 -11.77
C GLU A 161 5.60 12.75 -11.02
N LEU A 162 4.48 13.50 -10.96
CA LEU A 162 3.23 13.02 -10.38
C LEU A 162 2.67 11.79 -11.11
N LEU A 163 2.82 11.73 -12.43
CA LEU A 163 2.40 10.57 -13.22
C LEU A 163 3.26 9.35 -12.88
N GLU A 164 4.58 9.51 -12.84
CA GLU A 164 5.51 8.45 -12.49
C GLU A 164 5.26 7.94 -11.07
N ASP A 165 5.11 8.83 -10.09
CA ASP A 165 4.77 8.48 -8.69
C ASP A 165 3.47 7.69 -8.62
N MET A 166 2.40 8.15 -9.29
CA MET A 166 1.12 7.43 -9.35
C MET A 166 1.29 6.03 -9.96
N MET A 167 2.03 5.92 -11.06
CA MET A 167 2.28 4.65 -11.74
C MET A 167 3.04 3.66 -10.85
N ILE A 168 4.05 4.13 -10.10
CA ILE A 168 4.84 3.32 -9.17
C ILE A 168 3.97 2.83 -8.01
N ARG A 169 3.11 3.70 -7.44
CA ARG A 169 2.16 3.32 -6.39
C ARG A 169 1.17 2.27 -6.86
N LEU A 170 0.54 2.46 -8.01
CA LEU A 170 -0.40 1.49 -8.57
C LEU A 170 0.28 0.14 -8.88
N LEU A 171 1.52 0.17 -9.39
CA LEU A 171 2.30 -1.03 -9.63
C LEU A 171 2.62 -1.76 -8.32
N THR A 172 3.04 -1.04 -7.28
CA THR A 172 3.35 -1.60 -5.96
C THR A 172 2.12 -2.25 -5.33
N ARG A 173 0.98 -1.56 -5.35
CA ARG A 173 -0.29 -2.09 -4.82
C ARG A 173 -0.71 -3.38 -5.52
N GLU A 174 -0.65 -3.41 -6.86
CA GLU A 174 -1.01 -4.59 -7.66
C GLU A 174 -0.04 -5.75 -7.43
N TYR A 175 1.26 -5.45 -7.23
CA TYR A 175 2.28 -6.45 -6.88
C TYR A 175 2.01 -7.11 -5.52
N LEU A 176 1.67 -6.32 -4.50
CA LEU A 176 1.30 -6.86 -3.20
C LEU A 176 -0.01 -7.68 -3.26
N ASP A 177 -0.96 -7.29 -4.11
CA ASP A 177 -2.18 -8.08 -4.36
C ASP A 177 -1.89 -9.40 -5.07
N LEU A 178 -0.90 -9.44 -5.97
CA LEU A 178 -0.45 -10.68 -6.58
C LEU A 178 0.15 -11.64 -5.53
N ILE A 179 1.01 -11.14 -4.64
CA ILE A 179 1.56 -11.93 -3.53
C ILE A 179 0.44 -12.42 -2.61
N ARG A 180 -0.55 -11.57 -2.33
CA ARG A 180 -1.72 -12.01 -1.55
C ARG A 180 -2.44 -13.15 -2.24
N SER A 181 -2.71 -12.99 -3.54
CA SER A 181 -3.40 -13.99 -4.36
C SER A 181 -2.63 -15.32 -4.44
N SER A 182 -1.29 -15.31 -4.31
CA SER A 182 -0.49 -16.53 -4.33
C SER A 182 -0.46 -17.24 -2.98
N LEU A 183 -0.72 -16.52 -1.89
CA LEU A 183 -0.73 -17.06 -0.53
C LEU A 183 -2.12 -17.55 -0.12
N THR A 184 -3.19 -16.82 -0.44
CA THR A 184 -4.56 -17.10 0.07
C THR A 184 -5.46 -17.74 -0.98
N THR A 185 -6.37 -18.63 -0.55
CA THR A 185 -7.45 -19.12 -1.42
C THR A 185 -8.42 -17.99 -1.71
N SER A 186 -8.70 -17.72 -2.99
CA SER A 186 -9.57 -16.62 -3.41
C SER A 186 -11.04 -16.90 -3.03
N ASN A 187 -11.45 -16.54 -1.82
CA ASN A 187 -12.87 -16.44 -1.47
C ASN A 187 -13.40 -15.09 -1.99
N GLU A 188 -13.61 -14.97 -3.29
CA GLU A 188 -14.42 -13.88 -3.89
C GLU A 188 -15.92 -14.09 -3.63
N SER A 189 -16.31 -14.49 -2.43
CA SER A 189 -17.70 -14.53 -2.00
C SER A 189 -17.96 -13.44 -0.95
N LYS A 190 -18.43 -12.29 -1.44
CA LYS A 190 -19.15 -11.22 -0.73
C LYS A 190 -18.39 -10.53 0.42
N THR A 191 -17.65 -9.47 0.11
CA THR A 191 -17.51 -8.35 1.06
C THR A 191 -18.50 -7.25 0.69
N SER A 192 -19.48 -7.06 1.57
CA SER A 192 -20.38 -5.92 1.61
C SER A 192 -19.59 -4.62 1.72
N LEU A 193 -19.97 -3.64 0.91
CA LEU A 193 -19.70 -2.22 1.14
C LEU A 193 -20.44 -1.77 2.41
N HIS A 194 -19.92 -2.04 3.60
CA HIS A 194 -20.16 -1.18 4.75
C HIS A 194 -19.16 -1.48 5.87
N GLY A 195 -18.59 -0.41 6.42
CA GLY A 195 -17.63 -0.49 7.51
C GLY A 195 -18.22 -1.15 8.76
N SER A 196 -17.49 -2.13 9.27
CA SER A 196 -17.41 -2.42 10.70
C SER A 196 -15.96 -2.76 11.01
N VAL A 197 -15.45 -2.09 12.04
CA VAL A 197 -14.11 -2.26 12.59
C VAL A 197 -14.12 -3.55 13.42
N GLU A 198 -12.98 -4.25 13.43
CA GLU A 198 -12.71 -5.47 14.22
C GLU A 198 -13.16 -6.79 13.60
N GLU A 199 -12.50 -7.22 12.51
CA GLU A 199 -12.14 -8.64 12.36
C GLU A 199 -10.99 -8.78 11.38
N ILE A 200 -9.91 -9.43 11.84
CA ILE A 200 -8.81 -9.85 10.97
C ILE A 200 -9.41 -10.93 10.07
N PRO A 201 -9.45 -10.78 8.74
CA PRO A 201 -9.86 -11.89 7.91
C PRO A 201 -8.82 -12.98 8.09
N ASN A 202 -9.15 -14.03 8.85
CA ASN A 202 -8.43 -15.30 8.90
C ASN A 202 -8.52 -15.91 7.49
N SER A 203 -7.70 -15.40 6.58
CA SER A 203 -7.51 -15.97 5.27
C SER A 203 -6.49 -17.08 5.45
N ASP A 204 -6.99 -18.31 5.55
CA ASP A 204 -6.12 -19.48 5.62
C ASP A 204 -5.22 -19.54 4.38
N LEU A 205 -3.99 -20.05 4.59
CA LEU A 205 -3.05 -20.25 3.51
C LEU A 205 -3.57 -21.31 2.55
N SER A 206 -3.49 -21.02 1.26
CA SER A 206 -3.72 -21.98 0.19
C SER A 206 -2.62 -23.04 0.16
N GLU A 207 -2.88 -24.18 -0.49
CA GLU A 207 -1.85 -25.22 -0.72
C GLU A 207 -0.61 -24.64 -1.42
N LEU A 208 -0.83 -23.76 -2.40
CA LEU A 208 0.25 -23.04 -3.07
C LEU A 208 1.02 -22.14 -2.10
N GLY A 209 0.32 -21.39 -1.25
CA GLY A 209 0.93 -20.52 -0.24
C GLY A 209 1.86 -21.28 0.70
N ILE A 210 1.44 -22.47 1.15
CA ILE A 210 2.28 -23.35 1.98
C ILE A 210 3.55 -23.77 1.21
N LYS A 211 3.40 -24.22 -0.04
CA LYS A 211 4.56 -24.61 -0.88
C LYS A 211 5.52 -23.46 -1.14
N LEU A 212 5.00 -22.26 -1.39
CA LEU A 212 5.81 -21.05 -1.60
C LEU A 212 6.58 -20.66 -0.33
N LEU A 213 5.97 -20.74 0.85
CA LEU A 213 6.67 -20.44 2.10
C LEU A 213 7.70 -21.51 2.48
N ARG A 214 7.51 -22.76 2.06
CA ARG A 214 8.51 -23.84 2.22
C ARG A 214 9.72 -23.65 1.30
N ASN A 215 9.51 -23.23 0.07
CA ASN A 215 10.59 -22.94 -0.87
C ASN A 215 11.42 -21.72 -0.39
N GLU A 216 12.74 -21.90 -0.21
CA GLU A 216 13.63 -20.87 0.34
C GLU A 216 13.66 -19.59 -0.51
N GLN A 217 13.75 -19.73 -1.83
CA GLN A 217 13.80 -18.60 -2.75
C GLN A 217 12.47 -17.83 -2.74
N SER A 218 11.35 -18.54 -2.87
CA SER A 218 10.01 -17.95 -2.82
C SER A 218 9.77 -17.23 -1.49
N ARG A 219 10.13 -17.87 -0.36
CA ARG A 219 10.03 -17.30 0.98
C ARG A 219 10.82 -16.00 1.09
N HIS A 220 12.08 -15.98 0.64
CA HIS A 220 12.91 -14.78 0.67
C HIS A 220 12.30 -13.64 -0.15
N LEU A 221 11.80 -13.92 -1.35
CA LEU A 221 11.15 -12.93 -2.21
C LEU A 221 9.87 -12.36 -1.59
N ILE A 222 9.02 -13.23 -1.00
CA ILE A 222 7.78 -12.82 -0.34
C ILE A 222 8.07 -11.97 0.89
N VAL A 223 8.97 -12.42 1.77
CA VAL A 223 9.35 -11.66 2.97
C VAL A 223 9.98 -10.33 2.59
N GLY A 224 10.92 -10.31 1.64
CA GLY A 224 11.52 -9.07 1.15
C GLY A 224 10.47 -8.10 0.58
N SER A 225 9.47 -8.62 -0.12
CA SER A 225 8.35 -7.82 -0.64
C SER A 225 7.43 -7.28 0.45
N ILE A 226 7.25 -8.00 1.56
CA ILE A 226 6.47 -7.55 2.72
C ILE A 226 7.23 -6.47 3.49
N LEU A 227 8.52 -6.71 3.78
CA LEU A 227 9.39 -5.75 4.46
C LEU A 227 9.42 -4.43 3.69
N ASN A 228 9.70 -4.52 2.39
CA ASN A 228 9.63 -3.37 1.52
C ASN A 228 8.20 -2.81 1.48
N GLY A 229 7.16 -3.63 1.33
CA GLY A 229 5.74 -3.22 1.40
C GLY A 229 5.38 -2.33 2.58
N LEU A 230 5.94 -2.62 3.75
CA LEU A 230 5.74 -1.88 5.00
C LEU A 230 6.56 -0.59 5.03
N SER A 231 7.80 -0.60 4.54
CA SER A 231 8.72 0.53 4.75
C SER A 231 9.52 0.96 3.53
N TRP A 232 8.98 0.74 2.31
CA TRP A 232 9.59 1.12 1.02
C TRP A 232 10.20 2.51 1.19
N ASN A 233 11.54 2.57 1.17
CA ASN A 233 12.36 3.78 1.29
C ASN A 233 12.91 4.17 2.68
N THR A 234 12.92 3.28 3.68
CA THR A 234 13.85 3.44 4.81
C THR A 234 14.74 2.22 4.97
N THR A 235 16.05 2.40 4.75
CA THR A 235 17.01 1.43 5.30
C THR A 235 16.77 1.37 6.80
N ILE A 236 16.88 0.22 7.47
CA ILE A 236 16.73 0.10 8.94
C ILE A 236 17.54 1.18 9.68
N SER A 237 18.70 1.58 9.14
CA SER A 237 19.51 2.70 9.67
C SER A 237 18.81 4.06 9.63
N GLN A 238 17.98 4.35 8.63
CA GLN A 238 17.21 5.58 8.50
C GLN A 238 16.05 5.62 9.49
N PHE A 239 15.38 4.52 9.81
CA PHE A 239 14.35 4.53 10.86
C PHE A 239 14.90 4.86 12.24
N TRP A 240 16.01 4.23 12.64
CA TRP A 240 16.64 4.56 13.91
C TRP A 240 17.07 6.03 13.93
N LYS A 241 17.55 6.55 12.79
CA LYS A 241 17.82 7.98 12.63
C LYS A 241 16.53 8.81 12.72
N THR A 242 15.43 8.47 12.07
CA THR A 242 14.15 9.21 12.13
C THR A 242 13.57 9.24 13.56
N CYS A 243 13.54 8.08 14.24
CA CYS A 243 13.11 7.99 15.63
C CYS A 243 14.01 8.79 16.59
N GLN A 244 15.31 8.88 16.31
CA GLN A 244 16.25 9.71 17.10
C GLN A 244 16.23 11.19 16.70
N ILE A 245 16.03 11.52 15.43
CA ILE A 245 16.11 12.88 14.85
C ILE A 245 14.89 13.71 15.25
N PHE A 246 13.70 13.12 15.35
CA PHE A 246 12.52 13.83 15.88
C PHE A 246 12.66 14.28 17.35
N GLN A 247 13.75 13.89 18.04
CA GLN A 247 14.10 14.40 19.36
C GLN A 247 15.24 15.42 19.41
N TRP A 248 15.99 15.68 18.34
CA TRP A 248 17.19 16.54 18.49
C TRP A 248 17.31 17.73 17.53
N ASP A 249 16.77 17.70 16.32
CA ASP A 249 17.03 18.83 15.42
C ASP A 249 15.91 18.98 14.41
N ASN A 250 15.36 20.19 14.31
CA ASN A 250 14.35 20.65 13.34
C ASN A 250 14.85 20.56 11.87
N ARG A 251 15.63 19.54 11.52
CA ARG A 251 16.04 19.26 10.16
C ARG A 251 14.92 18.52 9.43
N PRO A 252 14.68 18.84 8.14
CA PRO A 252 13.73 18.09 7.34
C PRO A 252 14.26 16.66 7.17
N VAL A 253 13.67 15.71 7.91
CA VAL A 253 13.69 14.32 7.49
C VAL A 253 12.93 14.31 6.17
N VAL A 254 13.62 14.01 5.07
CA VAL A 254 13.00 13.81 3.76
C VAL A 254 11.87 12.81 3.98
N HIS A 255 10.63 13.24 3.73
CA HIS A 255 9.48 12.37 3.92
C HIS A 255 9.69 11.20 2.98
N PRO A 256 9.82 9.96 3.48
CA PRO A 256 9.89 8.84 2.58
C PRO A 256 8.54 8.85 1.87
N TRP A 257 8.60 8.87 0.55
CA TRP A 257 7.46 8.90 -0.35
C TRP A 257 6.70 7.57 -0.20
N CYS A 258 6.07 7.32 0.94
CA CYS A 258 5.50 6.01 1.23
C CYS A 258 4.03 5.99 0.82
N ASP A 259 3.54 4.81 0.42
CA ASP A 259 2.16 4.61 0.05
C ASP A 259 1.37 3.92 1.18
N SER A 260 0.43 4.65 1.80
CA SER A 260 -0.35 4.15 2.93
C SER A 260 -1.22 2.94 2.56
N GLN A 261 -1.64 2.81 1.30
CA GLN A 261 -2.38 1.64 0.83
C GLN A 261 -1.48 0.41 0.64
N SER A 262 -0.23 0.62 0.19
CA SER A 262 0.75 -0.46 0.10
C SER A 262 1.13 -0.99 1.48
N SER A 263 1.35 -0.11 2.46
CA SER A 263 1.59 -0.51 3.86
C SER A 263 0.39 -1.27 4.43
N TYR A 264 -0.84 -0.79 4.18
CA TYR A 264 -2.05 -1.50 4.58
C TYR A 264 -2.09 -2.93 3.99
N LYS A 265 -1.84 -3.11 2.69
CA LYS A 265 -1.80 -4.44 2.04
C LYS A 265 -0.69 -5.32 2.61
N ALA A 266 0.52 -4.78 2.79
CA ALA A 266 1.67 -5.49 3.35
C ALA A 266 1.45 -5.92 4.80
N THR A 267 0.70 -5.13 5.57
CA THR A 267 0.31 -5.45 6.95
C THR A 267 -0.48 -6.76 7.03
N TYR A 268 -1.46 -6.97 6.14
CA TYR A 268 -2.19 -8.24 6.10
C TYR A 268 -1.32 -9.41 5.64
N LEU A 269 -0.43 -9.19 4.68
CA LEU A 269 0.52 -10.21 4.24
C LEU A 269 1.43 -10.65 5.39
N ALA A 270 1.94 -9.69 6.17
CA ALA A 270 2.75 -9.96 7.35
C ALA A 270 1.99 -10.82 8.38
N GLN A 271 0.72 -10.53 8.63
CA GLN A 271 -0.11 -11.34 9.55
C GLN A 271 -0.22 -12.80 9.12
N ILE A 272 -0.40 -13.05 7.81
CA ILE A 272 -0.50 -14.40 7.24
C ILE A 272 0.84 -15.14 7.39
N VAL A 273 1.94 -14.46 7.03
CA VAL A 273 3.27 -15.07 6.97
C VAL A 273 3.85 -15.36 8.36
N VAL A 274 3.64 -14.47 9.34
CA VAL A 274 4.18 -14.61 10.71
C VAL A 274 3.79 -15.92 11.37
N ARG A 275 2.50 -16.29 11.33
CA ARG A 275 2.03 -17.50 12.01
C ARG A 275 2.59 -18.76 11.38
N HIS A 276 2.73 -18.77 10.06
CA HIS A 276 3.19 -19.94 9.32
C HIS A 276 4.72 -20.12 9.39
N LEU A 277 5.48 -19.03 9.31
CA LEU A 277 6.94 -19.09 9.45
C LEU A 277 7.36 -19.63 10.82
N ALA A 278 6.63 -19.30 11.88
CA ALA A 278 6.88 -19.81 13.22
C ALA A 278 6.78 -21.35 13.34
N VAL A 279 5.97 -21.98 12.48
CA VAL A 279 5.73 -23.43 12.50
C VAL A 279 6.68 -24.18 11.56
N GLU A 280 6.92 -23.65 10.36
CA GLU A 280 7.64 -24.38 9.30
C GLU A 280 9.16 -24.17 9.32
N ASP A 281 9.64 -22.96 9.63
CA ASP A 281 11.06 -22.62 9.59
C ASP A 281 11.40 -21.66 10.74
N GLU A 282 11.44 -22.24 11.94
CA GLU A 282 11.66 -21.50 13.18
C GLU A 282 12.96 -20.71 13.16
N ARG A 283 14.06 -21.27 12.63
CA ARG A 283 15.37 -20.62 12.61
C ARG A 283 15.32 -19.35 11.76
N THR A 284 14.78 -19.43 10.55
CA THR A 284 14.65 -18.27 9.66
C THR A 284 13.63 -17.27 10.21
N ALA A 285 12.55 -17.74 10.83
CA ALA A 285 11.59 -16.89 11.50
C ALA A 285 12.23 -16.04 12.62
N MET A 286 13.12 -16.63 13.43
CA MET A 286 13.84 -15.88 14.48
C MET A 286 14.77 -14.82 13.90
N THR A 287 15.38 -15.04 12.74
CA THR A 287 16.22 -14.02 12.09
C THR A 287 15.42 -12.88 11.47
N ILE A 288 14.23 -13.16 10.95
CA ILE A 288 13.37 -12.18 10.25
C ILE A 288 12.50 -11.37 11.23
N ALA A 289 12.11 -11.96 12.36
CA ALA A 289 11.17 -11.35 13.30
C ALA A 289 11.58 -9.93 13.77
N PRO A 290 12.84 -9.63 14.10
CA PRO A 290 13.26 -8.27 14.45
C PRO A 290 13.10 -7.28 13.30
N ASP A 291 13.50 -7.65 12.09
CA ASP A 291 13.37 -6.80 10.90
C ASP A 291 11.90 -6.53 10.57
N LEU A 292 11.05 -7.55 10.72
CA LEU A 292 9.61 -7.39 10.51
C LEU A 292 8.97 -6.51 11.59
N LEU A 293 9.38 -6.63 12.85
CA LEU A 293 8.94 -5.75 13.93
C LEU A 293 9.35 -4.30 13.65
N ILE A 294 10.60 -4.08 13.23
CA ILE A 294 11.12 -2.76 12.86
C ILE A 294 10.30 -2.19 11.69
N ALA A 295 10.07 -2.95 10.62
CA ALA A 295 9.30 -2.49 9.46
C ALA A 295 7.84 -2.13 9.82
N VAL A 296 7.21 -2.87 10.74
CA VAL A 296 5.86 -2.53 11.25
C VAL A 296 5.90 -1.26 12.10
N LEU A 297 6.92 -1.06 12.93
CA LEU A 297 7.09 0.17 13.72
C LEU A 297 7.39 1.39 12.82
N GLU A 298 8.16 1.19 11.75
CA GLU A 298 8.38 2.17 10.68
C GLU A 298 7.06 2.57 10.02
N SER A 299 6.26 1.60 9.58
CA SER A 299 4.91 1.85 9.05
C SER A 299 4.03 2.60 10.04
N LEU A 300 4.05 2.22 11.32
CA LEU A 300 3.24 2.85 12.36
C LEU A 300 3.67 4.31 12.60
N HIS A 301 4.96 4.59 12.43
CA HIS A 301 5.47 5.95 12.52
C HIS A 301 4.99 6.84 11.38
N TRP A 302 4.96 6.34 10.14
CA TRP A 302 4.52 7.13 9.00
C TRP A 302 2.99 7.19 8.86
N PHE A 303 2.31 6.08 9.07
CA PHE A 303 0.89 5.91 8.75
C PHE A 303 -0.03 5.77 9.95
N GLY A 304 0.50 5.81 11.18
CA GLY A 304 -0.28 5.65 12.40
C GLY A 304 -1.32 6.75 12.66
N HIS A 305 -1.26 7.85 11.92
CA HIS A 305 -2.29 8.91 11.94
C HIS A 305 -3.59 8.48 11.24
N HIS A 306 -3.52 7.54 10.29
CA HIS A 306 -4.70 6.98 9.65
C HIS A 306 -5.23 5.79 10.45
N ASP A 307 -6.47 5.87 10.95
CA ASP A 307 -7.11 4.76 11.69
C ASP A 307 -7.13 3.44 10.91
N SER A 308 -7.27 3.51 9.58
CA SER A 308 -7.24 2.34 8.69
C SER A 308 -5.92 1.58 8.73
N ASN A 309 -4.80 2.26 9.03
CA ASN A 309 -3.47 1.66 9.14
C ASN A 309 -3.10 1.36 10.60
N MET A 310 -3.39 2.29 11.52
CA MET A 310 -3.00 2.16 12.94
C MET A 310 -3.50 0.86 13.56
N GLY A 311 -4.80 0.54 13.41
CA GLY A 311 -5.39 -0.66 14.01
C GLY A 311 -4.73 -1.97 13.53
N PRO A 312 -4.69 -2.22 12.20
CA PRO A 312 -4.01 -3.38 11.64
C PRO A 312 -2.51 -3.45 11.95
N LEU A 313 -1.79 -2.33 11.94
CA LEU A 313 -0.35 -2.30 12.27
C LEU A 313 -0.10 -2.65 13.74
N LEU A 314 -0.89 -2.11 14.68
CA LEU A 314 -0.81 -2.48 16.09
C LEU A 314 -1.15 -3.97 16.32
N ALA A 315 -2.15 -4.49 15.61
CA ALA A 315 -2.49 -5.91 15.68
C ALA A 315 -1.35 -6.80 15.15
N THR A 316 -0.68 -6.38 14.07
CA THR A 316 0.45 -7.10 13.48
C THR A 316 1.68 -7.04 14.37
N CYS A 317 1.97 -5.88 14.96
CA CYS A 317 3.05 -5.69 15.93
C CYS A 317 2.86 -6.63 17.13
N LEU A 318 1.64 -6.67 17.69
CA LEU A 318 1.31 -7.60 18.76
C LEU A 318 1.47 -9.06 18.31
N ASN A 319 0.95 -9.44 17.14
CA ASN A 319 1.05 -10.80 16.60
C ASN A 319 2.52 -11.25 16.44
N ILE A 320 3.39 -10.39 15.91
CA ILE A 320 4.84 -10.66 15.80
C ILE A 320 5.46 -10.86 17.17
N TYR A 321 5.16 -9.95 18.11
CA TYR A 321 5.71 -10.00 19.45
C TYR A 321 5.25 -11.27 20.19
N GLU A 322 3.96 -11.57 20.22
CA GLU A 322 3.43 -12.77 20.89
C GLU A 322 3.96 -14.07 20.28
N THR A 323 4.08 -14.14 18.95
CA THR A 323 4.51 -15.37 18.25
C THR A 323 5.97 -15.70 18.54
N TYR A 324 6.84 -14.70 18.62
CA TYR A 324 8.29 -14.91 18.62
C TYR A 324 8.98 -14.52 19.93
N ARG A 325 8.36 -13.72 20.80
CA ARG A 325 9.03 -13.15 21.98
C ARG A 325 9.53 -14.20 22.98
N SER A 326 8.83 -15.32 23.14
CA SER A 326 9.26 -16.40 24.06
C SER A 326 10.57 -17.05 23.62
N LYS A 327 10.91 -16.96 22.34
CA LYS A 327 12.09 -17.57 21.73
C LYS A 327 13.12 -16.56 21.21
N ASN A 328 12.76 -15.28 21.13
CA ASN A 328 13.59 -14.22 20.61
C ASN A 328 13.60 -12.98 21.53
N GLU A 329 14.65 -12.87 22.35
CA GLU A 329 14.86 -11.73 23.25
C GLU A 329 15.16 -10.42 22.50
N GLN A 330 15.60 -10.49 21.22
CA GLN A 330 15.94 -9.30 20.45
C GLN A 330 14.72 -8.40 20.23
N LEU A 331 13.50 -8.95 20.23
CA LEU A 331 12.27 -8.18 20.07
C LEU A 331 12.05 -7.19 21.22
N LEU A 332 12.36 -7.60 22.46
CA LEU A 332 12.35 -6.67 23.60
C LEU A 332 13.45 -5.62 23.44
N GLY A 333 14.62 -6.01 22.92
CA GLY A 333 15.70 -5.09 22.58
C GLY A 333 15.31 -4.03 21.55
N VAL A 334 14.51 -4.38 20.55
CA VAL A 334 13.95 -3.42 19.57
C VAL A 334 13.04 -2.41 20.27
N LEU A 335 12.08 -2.87 21.10
CA LEU A 335 11.17 -1.96 21.80
C LEU A 335 11.90 -1.04 22.78
N ARG A 336 12.91 -1.54 23.51
CA ARG A 336 13.70 -0.72 24.46
C ARG A 336 14.47 0.43 23.80
N LYS A 337 14.79 0.33 22.51
CA LYS A 337 15.52 1.37 21.76
C LYS A 337 14.63 2.51 21.28
N LEU A 338 13.31 2.38 21.39
CA LEU A 338 12.38 3.41 20.94
C LEU A 338 12.38 4.62 21.89
N PRO A 339 12.23 5.84 21.34
CA PRO A 339 12.21 7.07 22.13
C PRO A 339 10.91 7.17 22.97
N GLN A 340 10.98 7.83 24.13
CA GLN A 340 9.82 8.17 24.99
C GLN A 340 9.02 6.98 25.53
N ILE A 341 9.65 5.80 25.66
CA ILE A 341 9.00 4.64 26.27
C ILE A 341 9.17 4.62 27.78
N ASN A 342 8.08 4.38 28.50
CA ASN A 342 8.11 4.05 29.90
C ASN A 342 8.56 2.58 30.07
N LEU A 343 9.78 2.37 30.57
CA LEU A 343 10.39 1.05 30.74
C LEU A 343 9.59 0.15 31.70
N GLU A 344 9.03 0.69 32.78
CA GLU A 344 8.21 -0.11 33.71
C GLU A 344 6.94 -0.62 33.04
N THR A 345 6.32 0.22 32.19
CA THR A 345 5.12 -0.15 31.44
C THR A 345 5.45 -1.21 30.39
N LEU A 346 6.60 -1.10 29.73
CA LEU A 346 7.12 -2.08 28.79
C LEU A 346 7.40 -3.43 29.47
N GLU A 347 8.04 -3.43 30.65
CA GLU A 347 8.31 -4.65 31.41
C GLU A 347 7.04 -5.35 31.90
N ARG A 348 6.02 -4.58 32.32
CA ARG A 348 4.70 -5.14 32.66
C ARG A 348 4.03 -5.76 31.45
N PHE A 349 4.10 -5.11 30.30
CA PHE A 349 3.57 -5.65 29.04
C PHE A 349 4.31 -6.92 28.62
N ASP A 350 5.64 -6.94 28.70
CA ASP A 350 6.46 -8.10 28.38
C ASP A 350 6.08 -9.32 29.24
N LYS A 351 6.00 -9.13 30.57
CA LYS A 351 5.53 -10.18 31.50
C LYS A 351 4.12 -10.67 31.18
N TRP A 352 3.23 -9.78 30.76
CA TRP A 352 1.85 -10.13 30.39
C TRP A 352 1.76 -10.90 29.07
N VAL A 353 2.64 -10.61 28.11
CA VAL A 353 2.72 -11.39 26.87
C VAL A 353 3.34 -12.76 27.11
N MET A 354 4.29 -12.87 28.04
CA MET A 354 4.92 -14.13 28.43
C MET A 354 4.04 -15.02 29.34
N SER A 355 2.90 -14.53 29.85
CA SER A 355 1.97 -15.37 30.62
C SER A 355 1.07 -16.18 29.68
N GLU A 356 0.76 -17.43 30.06
CA GLU A 356 -0.03 -18.39 29.25
C GLU A 356 -1.54 -18.05 29.12
N ASP A 357 -1.99 -16.85 29.53
CA ASP A 357 -3.41 -16.42 29.52
C ASP A 357 -3.96 -16.08 28.10
N SER A 358 -3.41 -16.69 27.05
CA SER A 358 -3.41 -16.18 25.67
C SER A 358 -4.68 -16.43 24.83
N LEU A 359 -5.76 -17.00 25.39
CA LEU A 359 -6.89 -17.48 24.57
C LEU A 359 -8.17 -16.64 24.58
N ASN A 360 -8.20 -15.47 25.22
CA ASN A 360 -9.42 -14.64 25.27
C ASN A 360 -9.32 -13.38 24.39
N ASN A 361 -10.28 -13.19 23.47
CA ASN A 361 -10.37 -12.00 22.60
C ASN A 361 -10.36 -10.67 23.37
N LYS A 362 -10.92 -10.63 24.59
CA LYS A 362 -10.86 -9.44 25.46
C LYS A 362 -9.43 -9.12 25.91
N VAL A 363 -8.62 -10.15 26.15
CA VAL A 363 -7.20 -10.01 26.55
C VAL A 363 -6.38 -9.45 25.40
N ASN A 364 -6.60 -9.91 24.17
CA ASN A 364 -5.90 -9.39 22.98
C ASN A 364 -6.21 -7.92 22.69
N LYS A 365 -7.46 -7.49 22.92
CA LYS A 365 -7.83 -6.06 22.83
C LYS A 365 -7.11 -5.24 23.90
N GLY A 366 -7.06 -5.72 25.15
CA GLY A 366 -6.33 -5.08 26.23
C GLY A 366 -4.82 -4.96 25.96
N LYS A 367 -4.19 -6.04 25.46
CA LYS A 367 -2.77 -6.05 25.07
C LYS A 367 -2.48 -5.04 23.97
N ARG A 368 -3.38 -4.92 22.99
CA ARG A 368 -3.26 -3.93 21.90
C ARG A 368 -3.36 -2.49 22.40
N GLU A 369 -4.29 -2.20 23.32
CA GLU A 369 -4.40 -0.87 23.93
C GLU A 369 -3.19 -0.52 24.80
N MET A 370 -2.64 -1.49 25.54
CA MET A 370 -1.40 -1.29 26.29
C MET A 370 -0.22 -1.03 25.34
N LEU A 371 -0.11 -1.81 24.26
CA LEU A 371 0.90 -1.60 23.22
C LEU A 371 0.76 -0.23 22.56
N LYS A 372 -0.46 0.23 22.28
CA LYS A 372 -0.75 1.58 21.76
C LYS A 372 -0.23 2.67 22.70
N LYS A 373 -0.40 2.51 24.02
CA LYS A 373 0.13 3.44 25.02
C LYS A 373 1.66 3.46 25.04
N ILE A 374 2.28 2.28 24.97
CA ILE A 374 3.75 2.15 24.92
C ILE A 374 4.31 2.81 23.66
N LEU A 375 3.64 2.63 22.52
CA LEU A 375 4.06 3.15 21.22
C LEU A 375 3.54 4.56 20.91
N ALA A 376 2.91 5.25 21.87
CA ALA A 376 2.31 6.56 21.64
C ALA A 376 3.31 7.62 21.13
N GLY A 377 4.58 7.50 21.51
CA GLY A 377 5.67 8.36 21.00
C GLY A 377 6.13 8.02 19.58
N CYS A 378 5.84 6.80 19.11
CA CYS A 378 6.22 6.32 17.79
C CYS A 378 5.10 6.50 16.75
N ILE A 379 3.82 6.45 17.16
CA ILE A 379 2.67 6.60 16.26
C ILE A 379 2.72 7.98 15.58
N GLY A 380 2.67 7.97 14.25
CA GLY A 380 2.62 9.18 13.43
C GLY A 380 1.47 10.11 13.83
N LYS A 381 1.70 11.41 13.70
CA LYS A 381 0.71 12.46 13.97
C LYS A 381 0.37 13.18 12.68
N ASP A 382 -0.87 13.64 12.55
CA ASP A 382 -1.27 14.46 11.40
C ASP A 382 -0.42 15.72 11.29
N VAL A 383 -0.10 16.12 10.06
CA VAL A 383 0.63 17.37 9.77
C VAL A 383 -0.02 18.59 10.45
N SER A 384 -1.36 18.62 10.52
CA SER A 384 -2.12 19.67 11.22
C SER A 384 -1.92 19.69 12.73
N GLN A 385 -1.49 18.58 13.34
CA GLN A 385 -1.13 18.50 14.75
C GLN A 385 0.36 18.77 14.98
N THR A 386 1.22 18.51 13.99
CA THR A 386 2.66 18.78 14.03
C THR A 386 2.98 20.28 13.98
N HIS A 387 2.17 21.08 13.26
CA HIS A 387 2.30 22.54 13.20
C HIS A 387 1.43 23.32 14.19
N LYS A 388 0.73 22.63 15.12
CA LYS A 388 0.20 23.29 16.31
C LYS A 388 1.39 23.60 17.21
N CYS A 389 2.08 24.71 16.90
CA CYS A 389 2.95 25.37 17.84
C CYS A 389 2.13 25.51 19.13
N LYS A 390 2.58 24.90 20.23
CA LYS A 390 2.01 25.20 21.55
C LYS A 390 2.27 26.69 21.73
N ALA A 391 1.28 27.51 21.41
CA ALA A 391 1.32 28.91 21.76
C ALA A 391 1.29 28.92 23.29
N GLU A 392 2.47 28.97 23.90
CA GLU A 392 2.62 29.59 25.21
C GLU A 392 2.23 31.06 24.98
N LEU A 393 0.92 31.32 24.96
CA LEU A 393 0.40 32.65 25.10
C LEU A 393 0.96 33.12 26.43
N ARG A 394 2.01 33.96 26.41
CA ARG A 394 2.35 34.78 27.57
C ARG A 394 1.05 35.38 28.07
N ASP A 395 0.77 35.24 29.37
CA ASP A 395 -0.41 35.80 30.01
C ASP A 395 -0.63 37.23 29.52
N LEU A 396 -1.54 37.38 28.54
CA LEU A 396 -1.89 38.68 28.02
C LEU A 396 -2.58 39.42 29.16
N PRO A 397 -2.26 40.72 29.38
CA PRO A 397 -2.93 41.49 30.41
C PRO A 397 -4.44 41.44 30.18
N LYS A 398 -5.19 41.11 31.24
CA LYS A 398 -6.66 40.96 31.18
C LYS A 398 -7.28 42.23 30.59
N VAL A 399 -7.92 42.10 29.44
CA VAL A 399 -8.76 43.15 28.88
C VAL A 399 -10.03 43.22 29.73
N ASN A 400 -10.19 44.30 30.50
CA ASN A 400 -11.44 44.58 31.18
C ASN A 400 -12.50 44.95 30.15
N VAL A 401 -13.32 43.97 29.75
CA VAL A 401 -14.54 44.24 28.99
C VAL A 401 -15.61 44.72 29.99
N PRO A 402 -16.17 45.94 29.84
CA PRO A 402 -17.25 46.39 30.70
C PRO A 402 -18.47 45.46 30.51
N LYS A 403 -19.02 44.98 31.63
CA LYS A 403 -20.22 44.14 31.64
C LYS A 403 -21.39 44.91 31.04
N ILE A 404 -21.86 44.51 29.86
CA ILE A 404 -23.19 44.88 29.39
C ILE A 404 -24.18 44.00 30.15
N CYS A 405 -24.95 44.62 31.04
CA CYS A 405 -26.04 43.99 31.77
C CYS A 405 -27.18 43.70 30.77
N THR A 406 -27.40 42.45 30.42
CA THR A 406 -28.62 42.02 29.70
C THR A 406 -29.58 41.46 30.73
N THR A 407 -30.44 42.34 31.24
CA THR A 407 -31.67 41.99 31.95
C THR A 407 -32.67 41.41 30.96
N ASP A 408 -33.11 40.18 31.23
CA ASP A 408 -34.44 39.61 30.97
C ASP A 408 -35.27 40.20 29.81
N LEU A 409 -35.15 39.60 28.62
CA LEU A 409 -36.13 39.77 27.53
C LEU A 409 -36.39 38.45 26.79
N LEU A 410 -36.66 37.38 27.54
CA LEU A 410 -37.33 36.19 27.00
C LEU A 410 -38.37 35.72 28.01
N GLU A 411 -39.43 36.50 28.19
CA GLU A 411 -40.69 35.97 28.70
C GLU A 411 -41.86 36.84 28.22
N ASN A 412 -42.83 36.16 27.60
CA ASN A 412 -44.18 36.58 27.20
C ASN A 412 -44.43 36.95 25.73
N GLY A 413 -45.07 36.00 25.04
CA GLY A 413 -46.39 36.26 24.45
C GLY A 413 -46.46 36.31 22.92
N ASP A 414 -46.93 35.21 22.34
CA ASP A 414 -48.03 35.16 21.36
C ASP A 414 -48.24 36.39 20.44
N ASP A 415 -47.99 36.23 19.14
CA ASP A 415 -49.09 36.08 18.17
C ASP A 415 -48.61 36.01 16.71
N LEU A 416 -49.26 35.09 16.00
CA LEU A 416 -49.21 34.89 14.56
C LEU A 416 -49.71 36.12 13.80
N ASN A 417 -49.00 36.55 12.75
CA ASN A 417 -49.68 36.91 11.49
C ASN A 417 -48.73 36.94 10.28
N ILE A 418 -48.67 35.78 9.60
CA ILE A 418 -48.37 35.68 8.18
C ILE A 418 -49.53 36.37 7.46
N ASN A 419 -49.35 37.57 6.87
CA ASN A 419 -50.27 38.07 5.82
C ASN A 419 -49.91 39.36 5.03
N ASN A 420 -48.73 39.99 5.15
CA ASN A 420 -48.49 41.26 4.42
C ASN A 420 -47.21 41.29 3.56
N LEU A 421 -47.00 40.29 2.71
CA LEU A 421 -46.10 40.41 1.56
C LEU A 421 -46.85 40.09 0.26
N GLN A 422 -47.95 40.82 0.04
CA GLN A 422 -48.41 41.15 -1.29
C GLN A 422 -48.55 42.68 -1.40
N GLU A 423 -48.14 43.16 -2.56
CA GLU A 423 -48.36 44.48 -3.16
C GLU A 423 -47.29 45.58 -2.99
N TYR A 424 -46.94 46.08 -4.18
CA TYR A 424 -46.34 47.36 -4.54
C TYR A 424 -44.80 47.45 -4.49
N LYS A 425 -44.10 47.87 -5.56
CA LYS A 425 -44.52 48.52 -6.81
C LYS A 425 -43.34 48.59 -7.78
N LEU A 426 -43.66 48.52 -9.08
CA LEU A 426 -43.03 49.13 -10.26
C LEU A 426 -41.53 48.94 -10.51
#